data_AF-A0A9Q3JG92-F1
#
_entry.id   AF-A0A9Q3JG92-F1
#
_cell.length_a   1.000
_cell.length_b   1.000
_cell.length_c   1.000
_cell.angle_alpha   90.00
_cell.angle_beta   90.00
_cell.angle_gamma   90.00
#
_symmetry.space_group_name_H-M   'P 1'
#
loop_
_entity.id
_entity.type
_entity.pdbx_description
1 polymer ?
#
loop_
_entity_poly.entity_id
_entity_poly.type
_entity_poly.pdbx_seq_one_letter_code
_entity_poly.pdbx_strand_id
1 'polypeptide(L)'
;MYPVFKWIEWFLKLEISEIEIEKWKGKLLQTNNVSDIQQSLAWKILGIDNGTMANDGLKLVFSLFVDWFNPRGNKISGNQEISGSLVLTCLNLPPFLRNKLAFSLLYAIIPGPNLPDIITISHILKPFVDELLVFKDCFTIKTYQNTEGKQVYVHLLPLIGNLVAIHKAVGFGSHPANQFCSWFKGEANNLPLLKTVTFPIGMEVIEEAQAWKGEKSVSLQEPIHKKTGVWWSELNRIPYQIPNMHIALGLMHNWLEGVLCEHFFH
;
A
#
# COMPACT_ATOMS: atom_id res chain seq x y z
N MET A 1 -14.40 -5.61 15.50
CA MET A 1 -13.54 -4.49 15.96
C MET A 1 -12.73 -4.05 14.75
N TYR A 2 -12.54 -2.74 14.56
CA TYR A 2 -11.84 -2.14 13.41
C TYR A 2 -10.46 -1.62 13.88
N PRO A 3 -9.35 -2.37 13.68
CA PRO A 3 -8.02 -2.00 14.16
C PRO A 3 -7.49 -0.66 13.64
N VAL A 4 -7.68 -0.36 12.35
CA VAL A 4 -7.27 0.92 11.75
C VAL A 4 -8.03 2.06 12.41
N PHE A 5 -9.35 1.94 12.58
CA PHE A 5 -10.15 2.96 13.26
C PHE A 5 -9.65 3.21 14.69
N LYS A 6 -9.39 2.14 15.45
CA LYS A 6 -8.89 2.25 16.83
C LYS A 6 -7.51 2.89 16.91
N TRP A 7 -6.64 2.58 15.96
CA TRP A 7 -5.34 3.21 15.87
C TRP A 7 -5.46 4.70 15.52
N ILE A 8 -6.32 5.08 14.57
CA ILE A 8 -6.57 6.50 14.22
C ILE A 8 -7.12 7.26 15.43
N GLU A 9 -8.05 6.65 16.19
CA GLU A 9 -8.59 7.22 17.42
C GLU A 9 -7.50 7.52 18.44
N TRP A 10 -6.56 6.59 18.64
CA TRP A 10 -5.40 6.81 19.50
C TRP A 10 -4.45 7.87 18.93
N PHE A 11 -4.11 7.75 17.64
CA PHE A 11 -3.17 8.62 16.94
C PHE A 11 -3.61 10.09 17.01
N LEU A 12 -4.88 10.39 16.77
CA LEU A 12 -5.40 11.76 16.80
C LEU A 12 -5.61 12.32 18.21
N LYS A 13 -5.52 11.50 19.26
CA LYS A 13 -5.50 11.96 20.66
C LYS A 13 -4.11 12.44 21.10
N LEU A 14 -3.06 12.15 20.34
CA LEU A 14 -1.72 12.66 20.62
C LEU A 14 -1.63 14.13 20.20
N GLU A 15 -1.10 14.97 21.08
CA GLU A 15 -0.87 16.40 20.82
C GLU A 15 -0.09 16.64 19.53
N ILE A 16 0.95 15.84 19.30
CA ILE A 16 1.87 16.00 18.18
C ILE A 16 1.24 15.74 16.80
N SER A 17 0.18 14.92 16.74
CA SER A 17 -0.30 14.35 15.46
C SER A 17 -0.81 15.42 14.51
N GLU A 18 -1.84 16.16 14.89
CA GLU A 18 -2.40 17.21 14.01
C GLU A 18 -1.44 18.38 13.83
N ILE A 19 -0.72 18.77 14.90
CA ILE A 19 0.26 19.86 14.88
C ILE A 19 1.34 19.61 13.81
N GLU A 20 1.95 18.43 13.80
CA GLU A 20 3.01 18.12 12.85
C GLU A 20 2.48 17.86 11.44
N ILE A 21 1.24 17.36 11.30
CA ILE A 21 0.57 17.28 9.99
C ILE A 21 0.39 18.67 9.37
N GLU A 22 -0.17 19.62 10.13
CA GLU A 22 -0.45 20.98 9.65
C GLU A 22 0.85 21.73 9.33
N LYS A 23 1.83 21.65 10.22
CA LYS A 23 3.16 22.23 10.03
C LYS A 23 3.87 21.67 8.81
N TRP A 24 3.82 20.35 8.61
CA TRP A 24 4.43 19.71 7.45
C TRP A 24 3.75 20.12 6.15
N LYS A 25 2.41 20.13 6.13
CA LYS A 25 1.64 20.63 4.99
C LYS A 25 2.03 22.07 4.63
N GLY A 26 2.12 22.96 5.63
CA GLY A 26 2.55 24.35 5.44
C GLY A 26 3.95 24.46 4.83
N LYS A 27 4.90 23.61 5.25
CA LYS A 27 6.25 23.58 4.68
C LYS A 27 6.25 23.15 3.21
N LEU A 28 5.47 22.12 2.85
CA LEU A 28 5.43 21.62 1.48
C LEU A 28 4.83 22.62 0.48
N LEU A 29 3.89 23.46 0.93
CA LEU A 29 3.32 24.54 0.12
C LEU A 29 4.32 25.65 -0.22
N GLN A 30 5.40 25.78 0.56
CA GLN A 30 6.43 26.80 0.36
C GLN A 30 7.59 26.31 -0.51
N THR A 31 7.66 25.00 -0.79
CA THR A 31 8.75 24.39 -1.55
C THR A 31 8.39 24.18 -3.02
N ASN A 32 9.19 24.74 -3.93
CA ASN A 32 9.02 24.55 -5.37
C ASN A 32 9.57 23.21 -5.88
N ASN A 33 10.48 22.58 -5.13
CA ASN A 33 11.05 21.28 -5.47
C ASN A 33 10.23 20.15 -4.85
N VAL A 34 10.18 19.01 -5.56
CA VAL A 34 9.58 17.78 -5.03
C VAL A 34 10.51 17.22 -3.95
N SER A 35 10.03 17.23 -2.72
CA SER A 35 10.75 16.76 -1.52
C SER A 35 9.99 15.69 -0.75
N ASP A 36 8.70 15.51 -1.05
CA ASP A 36 7.85 14.53 -0.37
C ASP A 36 6.78 13.93 -1.30
N ILE A 37 6.27 12.76 -0.90
CA ILE A 37 5.22 12.02 -1.62
C ILE A 37 3.91 12.80 -1.74
N GLN A 38 3.63 13.72 -0.82
CA GLN A 38 2.43 14.58 -0.91
C GLN A 38 2.44 15.50 -2.14
N GLN A 39 3.62 15.74 -2.74
CA GLN A 39 3.74 16.55 -3.96
C GLN A 39 3.64 15.70 -5.25
N SER A 40 3.55 14.36 -5.10
CA SER A 40 3.49 13.43 -6.23
C SER A 40 2.20 13.57 -7.03
N LEU A 41 2.25 13.12 -8.30
CA LEU A 41 1.06 13.09 -9.16
C LEU A 41 -0.04 12.19 -8.56
N ALA A 42 0.31 11.04 -8.00
CA ALA A 42 -0.65 10.13 -7.37
C ALA A 42 -1.40 10.80 -6.21
N TRP A 43 -0.70 11.56 -5.36
CA TRP A 43 -1.34 12.32 -4.28
C TRP A 43 -2.30 13.39 -4.80
N LYS A 44 -1.91 14.10 -5.88
CA LYS A 44 -2.77 15.11 -6.52
C LYS A 44 -4.03 14.50 -7.15
N ILE A 45 -3.90 13.32 -7.77
CA ILE A 45 -5.02 12.59 -8.38
C ILE A 45 -6.06 12.18 -7.32
N LEU A 46 -5.63 11.87 -6.07
CA LEU A 46 -6.57 11.60 -4.98
C LEU A 46 -7.45 12.82 -4.62
N GLY A 47 -7.12 14.03 -5.10
CA GLY A 47 -7.94 15.22 -4.85
C GLY A 47 -7.96 15.64 -3.38
N ILE A 48 -6.95 15.26 -2.60
CA ILE A 48 -6.84 15.60 -1.19
C ILE A 48 -6.74 17.12 -1.01
N ASP A 49 -5.95 17.77 -1.86
CA ASP A 49 -5.69 19.21 -1.81
C ASP A 49 -6.57 20.05 -2.75
N ASN A 50 -7.35 19.41 -3.63
CA ASN A 50 -8.32 20.09 -4.48
C ASN A 50 -9.53 20.47 -3.63
N GLY A 51 -9.53 21.70 -3.11
CA GLY A 51 -10.58 22.30 -2.28
C GLY A 51 -11.91 22.54 -2.98
N THR A 52 -12.41 21.58 -3.77
CA THR A 52 -13.71 21.65 -4.45
C THR A 52 -14.86 21.01 -3.68
N MET A 53 -14.68 20.66 -2.41
CA MET A 53 -15.81 20.46 -1.50
C MET A 53 -15.57 21.18 -0.18
N ALA A 54 -16.59 21.92 0.23
CA ALA A 54 -16.74 22.68 1.46
C ALA A 54 -16.77 21.79 2.73
N ASN A 55 -15.80 20.88 2.89
CA ASN A 55 -15.66 20.04 4.08
C ASN A 55 -14.30 20.28 4.73
N ASP A 56 -14.28 20.99 5.87
CA ASP A 56 -13.13 21.26 6.76
C ASP A 56 -12.56 19.99 7.46
N GLY A 57 -12.74 18.80 6.86
CA GLY A 57 -12.33 17.54 7.45
C GLY A 57 -10.84 17.23 7.28
N LEU A 58 -10.29 16.47 8.23
CA LEU A 58 -8.93 15.96 8.20
C LEU A 58 -8.82 14.78 7.25
N LYS A 59 -8.11 14.94 6.14
CA LYS A 59 -7.84 13.87 5.17
C LYS A 59 -6.52 13.18 5.49
N LEU A 60 -6.60 11.97 6.05
CA LEU A 60 -5.45 11.13 6.33
C LEU A 60 -5.18 10.18 5.16
N VAL A 61 -3.91 10.00 4.84
CA VAL A 61 -3.41 9.11 3.78
C VAL A 61 -2.40 8.18 4.41
N PHE A 62 -2.60 6.88 4.19
CA PHE A 62 -1.74 5.84 4.70
C PHE A 62 -1.07 5.09 3.56
N SER A 63 0.21 4.80 3.71
CA SER A 63 0.84 3.74 2.92
C SER A 63 0.60 2.40 3.58
N LEU A 64 0.46 1.33 2.80
CA LEU A 64 0.50 -0.04 3.30
C LEU A 64 1.81 -0.68 2.88
N PHE A 65 2.65 -1.04 3.84
CA PHE A 65 3.85 -1.83 3.62
C PHE A 65 3.53 -3.32 3.69
N VAL A 66 4.02 -4.08 2.72
CA VAL A 66 3.89 -5.54 2.61
C VAL A 66 5.24 -6.13 2.24
N ASP A 67 5.77 -7.01 3.07
CA ASP A 67 7.00 -7.73 2.77
C ASP A 67 7.04 -9.10 3.43
N TRP A 68 7.96 -9.93 2.95
CA TRP A 68 8.20 -11.31 3.36
C TRP A 68 9.63 -11.44 3.90
N PHE A 69 9.77 -11.91 5.12
CA PHE A 69 11.06 -12.11 5.77
C PHE A 69 11.15 -13.50 6.40
N ASN A 70 12.38 -13.95 6.63
CA ASN A 70 12.63 -15.17 7.38
C ASN A 70 12.72 -14.85 8.88
N PRO A 71 11.72 -15.24 9.71
CA PRO A 71 11.73 -14.91 11.13
C PRO A 71 12.88 -15.61 11.89
N ARG A 72 13.51 -16.63 11.30
CA ARG A 72 14.66 -17.34 11.86
C ARG A 72 16.02 -16.79 11.40
N GLY A 73 16.02 -15.72 10.60
CA GLY A 73 17.21 -15.14 9.99
C GLY A 73 17.75 -15.94 8.81
N ASN A 74 18.58 -15.31 7.98
CA ASN A 74 19.09 -15.88 6.73
C ASN A 74 20.36 -16.74 6.96
N LYS A 75 20.25 -17.79 7.78
CA LYS A 75 21.34 -18.76 7.98
C LYS A 75 21.30 -19.85 6.91
N ILE A 76 22.46 -20.11 6.28
CA ILE A 76 22.65 -21.08 5.18
C ILE A 76 22.18 -22.50 5.54
N SER A 77 22.23 -22.88 6.83
CA SER A 77 21.83 -24.21 7.33
C SER A 77 20.54 -24.21 8.17
N GLY A 78 19.84 -23.08 8.27
CA GLY A 78 18.59 -22.98 9.03
C GLY A 78 17.38 -23.35 8.19
N ASN A 79 16.32 -23.87 8.82
CA ASN A 79 15.03 -24.02 8.15
C ASN A 79 14.55 -22.64 7.66
N GLN A 80 14.28 -22.53 6.36
CA GLN A 80 13.68 -21.35 5.78
C GLN A 80 12.19 -21.36 6.12
N GLU A 81 11.76 -20.38 6.91
CA GLU A 81 10.35 -20.05 7.09
C GLU A 81 10.12 -18.66 6.50
N ILE A 82 8.97 -18.44 5.89
CA ILE A 82 8.62 -17.14 5.31
C ILE A 82 7.40 -16.62 6.05
N SER A 83 7.58 -15.53 6.79
CA SER A 83 6.49 -14.78 7.41
C SER A 83 6.37 -13.43 6.72
N GLY A 84 5.20 -12.82 6.79
CA GLY A 84 5.00 -11.47 6.26
C GLY A 84 4.51 -10.48 7.29
N SER A 85 4.56 -9.21 6.94
CA SER A 85 3.97 -8.14 7.74
C SER A 85 3.13 -7.20 6.89
N LEU A 86 2.05 -6.69 7.48
CA LEU A 86 1.25 -5.60 6.95
C LEU A 86 1.39 -4.42 7.91
N VAL A 87 2.01 -3.32 7.46
CA VAL A 87 2.26 -2.14 8.30
C VAL A 87 1.69 -0.90 7.63
N LEU A 88 0.89 -0.13 8.36
CA LEU A 88 0.40 1.17 7.91
C LEU A 88 1.28 2.30 8.45
N THR A 89 1.51 3.30 7.61
CA THR A 89 2.22 4.54 7.98
C THR A 89 1.43 5.74 7.50
N CYS A 90 1.19 6.70 8.40
CA CYS A 90 0.52 7.96 8.07
C CYS A 90 1.45 8.88 7.26
N LEU A 91 1.15 9.09 5.98
CA LEU A 91 1.97 9.91 5.09
C LEU A 91 1.81 11.41 5.30
N ASN A 92 0.76 11.83 6.00
CA ASN A 92 0.55 13.23 6.36
C ASN A 92 1.62 13.77 7.31
N LEU A 93 2.20 12.88 8.13
CA LEU A 93 3.31 13.22 9.02
C LEU A 93 4.61 13.48 8.22
N PRO A 94 5.51 14.31 8.77
CA PRO A 94 6.81 14.53 8.15
C PRO A 94 7.68 13.25 8.15
N PRO A 95 8.61 13.09 7.19
CA PRO A 95 9.46 11.90 7.06
C PRO A 95 10.14 11.43 8.35
N PHE A 96 10.63 12.36 9.16
CA PHE A 96 11.34 12.05 10.40
C PHE A 96 10.43 11.54 11.53
N LEU A 97 9.10 11.71 11.43
CA LEU A 97 8.13 11.14 12.36
C LEU A 97 7.47 9.89 11.80
N ARG A 98 7.00 9.93 10.55
CA ARG A 98 6.20 8.83 9.98
C ARG A 98 6.97 7.51 9.89
N ASN A 99 8.30 7.56 9.82
CA ASN A 99 9.15 6.36 9.77
C ASN A 99 9.49 5.79 11.15
N LYS A 100 9.05 6.43 12.26
CA LYS A 100 9.26 5.89 13.60
C LYS A 100 8.20 4.83 13.89
N LEU A 101 8.62 3.70 14.48
CA LEU A 101 7.74 2.59 14.87
C LEU A 101 6.54 3.05 15.72
N ALA A 102 6.74 4.06 16.58
CA ALA A 102 5.68 4.64 17.40
C ALA A 102 4.52 5.25 16.57
N PHE A 103 4.74 5.64 15.32
CA PHE A 103 3.73 6.22 14.42
C PHE A 103 3.35 5.27 13.27
N SER A 104 3.75 3.99 13.36
CA SER A 104 3.37 2.94 12.43
C SER A 104 2.38 1.99 13.11
N LEU A 105 1.42 1.49 12.35
CA LEU A 105 0.48 0.45 12.79
C LEU A 105 0.89 -0.89 12.18
N LEU A 106 1.36 -1.83 13.00
CA LEU A 106 1.42 -3.23 12.59
C LEU A 106 -0.01 -3.79 12.55
N TYR A 107 -0.58 -3.90 11.35
CA TYR A 107 -1.95 -4.35 11.15
C TYR A 107 -2.08 -5.86 11.27
N ALA A 108 -1.18 -6.60 10.62
CA ALA A 108 -1.18 -8.05 10.65
C ALA A 108 0.22 -8.64 10.49
N ILE A 109 0.40 -9.83 11.05
CA ILE A 109 1.50 -10.73 10.73
C ILE A 109 0.93 -11.86 9.87
N ILE A 110 1.57 -12.11 8.74
CA ILE A 110 1.20 -13.19 7.83
C ILE A 110 1.98 -14.43 8.25
N PRO A 111 1.30 -15.50 8.69
CA PRO A 111 1.97 -16.67 9.23
C PRO A 111 2.70 -17.42 8.12
N GLY A 112 3.89 -17.91 8.45
CA GLY A 112 4.61 -18.88 7.63
C GLY A 112 4.07 -20.30 7.75
N PRO A 113 4.78 -21.31 7.22
CA PRO A 113 6.16 -21.24 6.73
C PRO A 113 6.29 -20.85 5.25
N ASN A 114 5.19 -20.82 4.49
CA ASN A 114 5.20 -20.63 3.05
C ASN A 114 4.74 -19.22 2.66
N LEU A 115 5.21 -18.75 1.50
CA LEU A 115 4.64 -17.55 0.87
C LEU A 115 3.13 -17.72 0.67
N PRO A 116 2.32 -16.69 0.97
CA PRO A 116 0.89 -16.77 0.72
C PRO A 116 0.64 -16.99 -0.78
N ASP A 117 -0.32 -17.85 -1.13
CA ASP A 117 -0.84 -17.92 -2.50
C ASP A 117 -1.87 -16.81 -2.75
N ILE A 118 -2.44 -16.77 -3.96
CA ILE A 118 -3.42 -15.75 -4.37
C ILE A 118 -4.66 -15.78 -3.45
N ILE A 119 -5.09 -16.97 -3.06
CA ILE A 119 -6.26 -17.16 -2.20
C ILE A 119 -5.93 -16.66 -0.79
N THR A 120 -4.79 -17.03 -0.25
CA THR A 120 -4.33 -16.69 1.10
C THR A 120 -4.14 -15.19 1.25
N ILE A 121 -3.43 -14.53 0.32
CA ILE A 121 -3.23 -13.08 0.38
C ILE A 121 -4.56 -12.32 0.27
N SER A 122 -5.50 -12.83 -0.53
CA SER A 122 -6.84 -12.24 -0.64
C SER A 122 -7.59 -12.34 0.69
N HIS A 123 -7.58 -13.51 1.35
CA HIS A 123 -8.22 -13.67 2.66
C HIS A 123 -7.58 -12.79 3.75
N ILE A 124 -6.26 -12.58 3.68
CA ILE A 124 -5.54 -11.70 4.61
C ILE A 124 -5.90 -10.23 4.39
N LEU A 125 -5.95 -9.77 3.14
CA LEU A 125 -6.25 -8.38 2.80
C LEU A 125 -7.74 -8.05 2.93
N LYS A 126 -8.62 -9.04 2.82
CA LYS A 126 -10.07 -8.87 2.91
C LYS A 126 -10.54 -8.08 4.14
N PRO A 127 -10.20 -8.45 5.40
CA PRO A 127 -10.63 -7.69 6.58
C PRO A 127 -10.10 -6.25 6.59
N PHE A 128 -8.89 -6.04 6.09
CA PHE A 128 -8.31 -4.70 5.94
C PHE A 128 -9.11 -3.84 4.97
N VAL A 129 -9.41 -4.39 3.79
CA VAL A 129 -10.21 -3.69 2.77
C VAL A 129 -11.65 -3.50 3.23
N ASP A 130 -12.26 -4.49 3.89
CA ASP A 130 -13.60 -4.38 4.46
C ASP A 130 -13.66 -3.22 5.47
N GLU A 131 -12.64 -3.06 6.30
CA GLU A 131 -12.50 -1.93 7.20
C GLU A 131 -12.36 -0.60 6.44
N LEU A 132 -11.50 -0.50 5.43
CA LEU A 132 -11.36 0.71 4.61
C LEU A 132 -12.68 1.12 3.94
N LEU A 133 -13.48 0.15 3.51
CA LEU A 133 -14.76 0.39 2.85
C LEU A 133 -15.84 0.87 3.82
N VAL A 134 -15.79 0.48 5.09
CA VAL A 134 -16.71 0.96 6.13
C VAL A 134 -16.56 2.47 6.33
N PHE A 135 -15.35 3.00 6.19
CA PHE A 135 -15.07 4.43 6.29
C PHE A 135 -14.65 5.06 4.96
N LYS A 136 -15.15 4.52 3.83
CA LYS A 136 -14.93 5.09 2.49
C LYS A 136 -15.32 6.58 2.39
N ASP A 137 -16.27 7.00 3.21
CA ASP A 137 -16.73 8.37 3.33
C ASP A 137 -15.90 9.07 4.43
N CYS A 138 -16.55 9.75 5.38
CA CYS A 138 -15.90 10.23 6.58
C CYS A 138 -16.54 9.66 7.84
N PHE A 139 -15.81 9.77 8.94
CA PHE A 139 -16.31 9.52 10.28
C PHE A 139 -15.84 10.63 11.22
N THR A 140 -16.53 10.82 12.33
CA THR A 140 -16.18 11.84 13.32
C THR A 140 -15.38 11.22 14.46
N ILE A 141 -14.20 11.77 14.76
CA ILE A 141 -13.37 11.39 15.92
C ILE A 141 -13.03 12.64 16.73
N LYS A 142 -13.08 12.50 18.06
CA LYS A 142 -12.52 13.50 18.99
C LYS A 142 -11.01 13.45 18.94
N THR A 143 -10.40 14.59 18.68
CA THR A 143 -8.94 14.73 18.57
C THR A 143 -8.39 15.54 19.74
N TYR A 144 -7.06 15.66 19.83
CA TYR A 144 -6.43 16.53 20.82
C TYR A 144 -6.83 18.00 20.63
N GLN A 145 -6.84 18.50 19.38
CA GLN A 145 -7.19 19.89 19.09
C GLN A 145 -8.71 20.14 18.99
N ASN A 146 -9.52 19.11 18.75
CA ASN A 146 -10.98 19.23 18.62
C ASN A 146 -11.70 18.14 19.44
N THR A 147 -12.08 18.51 20.66
CA THR A 147 -12.75 17.63 21.62
C THR A 147 -14.23 17.37 21.33
N GLU A 148 -14.84 18.20 20.48
CA GLU A 148 -16.22 18.02 20.00
C GLU A 148 -16.30 17.01 18.85
N GLY A 149 -15.19 16.86 18.11
CA GLY A 149 -15.05 15.90 17.03
C GLY A 149 -14.71 16.57 15.71
N LYS A 150 -13.83 15.94 14.95
CA LYS A 150 -13.42 16.35 13.61
C LYS A 150 -13.84 15.27 12.61
N GLN A 151 -14.35 15.68 11.45
CA GLN A 151 -14.55 14.74 10.34
C GLN A 151 -13.19 14.29 9.84
N VAL A 152 -13.01 12.98 9.71
CA VAL A 152 -11.79 12.34 9.23
C VAL A 152 -12.11 11.50 8.01
N TYR A 153 -11.30 11.65 6.97
CA TYR A 153 -11.33 10.85 5.74
C TYR A 153 -10.05 10.02 5.69
N VAL A 154 -10.13 8.77 5.23
CA VAL A 154 -8.98 7.87 5.17
C VAL A 154 -8.77 7.39 3.76
N HIS A 155 -7.55 7.56 3.27
CA HIS A 155 -7.12 7.09 1.96
C HIS A 155 -5.90 6.17 2.08
N LEU A 156 -5.74 5.30 1.09
CA LEU A 156 -4.63 4.37 0.97
C LEU A 156 -3.78 4.74 -0.25
N LEU A 157 -2.53 5.12 -0.04
CA LEU A 157 -1.53 5.39 -1.07
C LEU A 157 -0.13 5.47 -0.42
N PRO A 158 0.94 4.91 -1.02
CA PRO A 158 0.97 3.77 -1.93
C PRO A 158 1.06 2.44 -1.17
N LEU A 159 0.95 1.34 -1.89
CA LEU A 159 1.46 0.05 -1.43
C LEU A 159 2.99 0.04 -1.57
N ILE A 160 3.70 -0.31 -0.50
CA ILE A 160 5.16 -0.30 -0.43
C ILE A 160 5.66 -1.72 -0.12
N GLY A 161 6.75 -2.14 -0.73
CA GLY A 161 7.34 -3.45 -0.49
C GLY A 161 8.35 -3.84 -1.56
N ASN A 162 8.94 -5.02 -1.45
CA ASN A 162 9.67 -5.58 -2.57
C ASN A 162 8.71 -5.91 -3.74
N LEU A 163 9.26 -6.07 -4.96
CA LEU A 163 8.45 -6.27 -6.16
C LEU A 163 7.54 -7.52 -6.06
N VAL A 164 8.04 -8.60 -5.47
CA VAL A 164 7.31 -9.87 -5.33
C VAL A 164 6.11 -9.71 -4.39
N ALA A 165 6.29 -9.03 -3.27
CA ALA A 165 5.24 -8.75 -2.30
C ALA A 165 4.18 -7.80 -2.86
N ILE A 166 4.62 -6.71 -3.50
CA ILE A 166 3.72 -5.75 -4.15
C ILE A 166 2.88 -6.45 -5.20
N HIS A 167 3.50 -7.12 -6.18
CA HIS A 167 2.78 -7.77 -7.27
C HIS A 167 1.75 -8.75 -6.73
N LYS A 168 2.14 -9.53 -5.72
CA LYS A 168 1.22 -10.49 -5.12
C LYS A 168 0.04 -9.84 -4.42
N ALA A 169 0.26 -8.72 -3.74
CA ALA A 169 -0.79 -7.98 -3.04
C ALA A 169 -1.70 -7.17 -3.99
N VAL A 170 -1.18 -6.56 -5.06
CA VAL A 170 -2.01 -5.77 -6.00
C VAL A 170 -2.61 -6.57 -7.15
N GLY A 171 -2.16 -7.81 -7.37
CA GLY A 171 -2.72 -8.68 -8.40
C GLY A 171 -1.96 -8.75 -9.70
N PHE A 172 -0.64 -8.58 -9.67
CA PHE A 172 0.24 -8.79 -10.82
C PHE A 172 1.02 -10.11 -10.71
N GLY A 173 1.37 -10.66 -11.87
CA GLY A 173 2.25 -11.79 -12.02
C GLY A 173 3.66 -11.48 -11.53
N SER A 174 4.36 -12.50 -11.05
CA SER A 174 5.75 -12.37 -10.61
C SER A 174 6.70 -12.27 -11.82
N HIS A 175 7.99 -12.05 -11.55
CA HIS A 175 9.06 -12.00 -12.57
C HIS A 175 9.00 -13.07 -13.69
N PRO A 176 8.70 -14.36 -13.43
CA PRO A 176 8.63 -15.37 -14.49
C PRO A 176 7.38 -15.28 -15.39
N ALA A 177 6.43 -14.38 -15.10
CA ALA A 177 5.24 -14.21 -15.93
C ALA A 177 5.61 -13.62 -17.30
N ASN A 178 4.84 -13.98 -18.34
CA ASN A 178 5.05 -13.42 -19.67
C ASN A 178 4.85 -11.89 -19.67
N GLN A 179 3.90 -11.41 -18.84
CA GLN A 179 3.69 -10.00 -18.51
C GLN A 179 4.19 -9.76 -17.07
N PHE A 180 5.45 -9.35 -16.93
CA PHE A 180 6.12 -9.21 -15.63
C PHE A 180 6.15 -7.77 -15.09
N CYS A 181 5.81 -6.76 -15.90
CA CYS A 181 5.93 -5.36 -15.52
C CYS A 181 4.57 -4.77 -15.13
N SER A 182 4.48 -4.15 -13.94
CA SER A 182 3.28 -3.46 -13.48
C SER A 182 3.02 -2.13 -14.22
N TRP A 183 4.05 -1.56 -14.84
CA TRP A 183 3.98 -0.24 -15.51
C TRP A 183 3.85 -0.31 -17.03
N PHE A 184 4.05 -1.49 -17.63
CA PHE A 184 4.10 -1.64 -19.09
C PHE A 184 3.64 -3.04 -19.49
N LYS A 185 2.89 -3.12 -20.59
CA LYS A 185 2.54 -4.39 -21.23
C LYS A 185 3.57 -4.77 -22.27
N GLY A 186 4.40 -5.74 -21.96
CA GLY A 186 5.20 -6.40 -22.97
C GLY A 186 5.83 -7.68 -22.48
N GLU A 187 6.06 -8.52 -23.47
CA GLU A 187 6.49 -9.89 -23.25
C GLU A 187 7.96 -9.92 -22.86
N ALA A 188 8.33 -10.82 -21.94
CA ALA A 188 9.71 -11.04 -21.52
C ALA A 188 10.68 -11.22 -22.71
N ASN A 189 10.20 -11.76 -23.82
CA ASN A 189 10.99 -12.01 -25.02
C ASN A 189 11.23 -10.75 -25.90
N ASN A 190 10.60 -9.61 -25.59
CA ASN A 190 10.63 -8.39 -26.39
C ASN A 190 11.32 -7.20 -25.67
N LEU A 191 12.26 -7.49 -24.76
CA LEU A 191 13.07 -6.50 -24.01
C LEU A 191 13.64 -5.33 -24.86
N PRO A 192 14.14 -5.51 -26.10
CA PRO A 192 14.67 -4.40 -26.90
C PRO A 192 13.60 -3.40 -27.41
N LEU A 193 12.31 -3.76 -27.34
CA LEU A 193 11.17 -2.96 -27.80
C LEU A 193 10.54 -2.08 -26.70
N LEU A 194 11.11 -2.05 -25.49
CA LEU A 194 10.67 -1.23 -24.35
C LEU A 194 10.75 0.30 -24.56
N LYS A 195 10.95 0.76 -25.80
CA LYS A 195 11.26 2.15 -26.15
C LYS A 195 10.04 3.09 -26.19
N THR A 196 8.84 2.63 -25.91
CA THR A 196 7.66 3.50 -25.93
C THR A 196 6.74 3.16 -24.77
N VAL A 197 6.94 3.88 -23.66
CA VAL A 197 6.16 3.74 -22.43
C VAL A 197 4.74 4.25 -22.70
N THR A 198 3.86 3.34 -23.09
CA THR A 198 2.43 3.53 -22.87
C THR A 198 2.11 2.81 -21.57
N PHE A 199 1.88 3.60 -20.52
CA PHE A 199 1.37 3.05 -19.28
C PHE A 199 0.02 2.39 -19.59
N PRO A 200 -0.23 1.13 -19.17
CA PRO A 200 -1.58 0.62 -19.21
C PRO A 200 -2.45 1.59 -18.41
N ILE A 201 -3.56 2.01 -19.00
CA ILE A 201 -4.53 2.85 -18.30
C ILE A 201 -5.01 1.98 -17.14
N GLY A 202 -4.98 2.48 -15.90
CA GLY A 202 -5.36 1.68 -14.73
C GLY A 202 -6.72 0.99 -14.84
N MET A 203 -7.63 1.54 -15.66
CA MET A 203 -8.90 0.93 -16.05
C MET A 203 -8.75 -0.43 -16.72
N GLU A 204 -7.79 -0.58 -17.65
CA GLU A 204 -7.57 -1.84 -18.37
C GLU A 204 -7.13 -2.96 -17.40
N VAL A 205 -6.28 -2.63 -16.43
CA VAL A 205 -5.85 -3.57 -15.38
C VAL A 205 -7.04 -4.02 -14.53
N ILE A 206 -7.94 -3.10 -14.18
CA ILE A 206 -9.15 -3.42 -13.41
C ILE A 206 -10.11 -4.29 -14.23
N GLU A 207 -10.30 -4.02 -15.52
CA GLU A 207 -11.14 -4.84 -16.42
C GLU A 207 -10.59 -6.27 -16.54
N GLU A 208 -9.27 -6.42 -16.73
CA GLU A 208 -8.61 -7.73 -16.78
C GLU A 208 -8.74 -8.50 -15.46
N ALA A 209 -8.58 -7.80 -14.33
CA ALA A 209 -8.78 -8.38 -13.00
C ALA A 209 -10.25 -8.82 -12.78
N GLN A 210 -11.22 -8.04 -13.25
CA GLN A 210 -12.64 -8.38 -13.19
C GLN A 210 -12.98 -9.59 -14.05
N ALA A 211 -12.43 -9.67 -15.27
CA ALA A 211 -12.58 -10.84 -16.13
C ALA A 211 -12.03 -12.09 -15.44
N TRP A 212 -10.85 -12.02 -14.84
CA TRP A 212 -10.28 -13.10 -14.03
C TRP A 212 -11.20 -13.49 -12.85
N LYS A 213 -11.77 -12.51 -12.13
CA LYS A 213 -12.68 -12.77 -11.01
C LYS A 213 -13.99 -13.43 -11.44
N GLY A 214 -14.48 -13.10 -12.63
CA GLY A 214 -15.75 -13.58 -13.17
C GLY A 214 -15.74 -15.06 -13.56
N GLU A 215 -14.56 -15.66 -13.69
CA GLU A 215 -14.42 -17.07 -14.04
C GLU A 215 -14.81 -18.01 -12.90
N LYS A 216 -15.36 -19.17 -13.27
CA LYS A 216 -15.97 -20.12 -12.31
C LYS A 216 -14.97 -21.05 -11.61
N SER A 217 -13.71 -21.08 -12.07
CA SER A 217 -12.71 -22.01 -11.54
C SER A 217 -11.29 -21.51 -11.78
N VAL A 218 -10.35 -21.98 -10.95
CA VAL A 218 -8.91 -21.69 -11.06
C VAL A 218 -8.37 -22.10 -12.44
N SER A 219 -8.85 -23.21 -13.02
CA SER A 219 -8.44 -23.66 -14.35
C SER A 219 -8.85 -22.70 -15.48
N LEU A 220 -9.96 -21.97 -15.31
CA LEU A 220 -10.42 -20.96 -16.29
C LEU A 220 -9.74 -19.61 -16.07
N GLN A 221 -9.32 -19.34 -14.84
CA GLN A 221 -8.56 -18.15 -14.45
C GLN A 221 -7.12 -18.16 -14.96
N GLU A 222 -6.48 -19.34 -15.00
CA GLU A 222 -5.10 -19.50 -15.42
C GLU A 222 -4.78 -18.95 -16.83
N PRO A 223 -5.56 -19.26 -17.88
CA PRO A 223 -5.32 -18.72 -19.22
C PRO A 223 -5.38 -17.19 -19.26
N ILE A 224 -6.31 -16.57 -18.52
CA ILE A 224 -6.40 -15.11 -18.41
C ILE A 224 -5.15 -14.57 -17.77
N HIS A 225 -4.75 -15.12 -16.61
CA HIS A 225 -3.55 -14.69 -15.91
C HIS A 225 -2.28 -14.86 -16.75
N LYS A 226 -2.14 -15.97 -17.49
CA LYS A 226 -0.99 -16.19 -18.39
C LYS A 226 -0.93 -15.15 -19.51
N LYS A 227 -2.09 -14.71 -20.00
CA LYS A 227 -2.20 -13.72 -21.08
C LYS A 227 -1.96 -12.29 -20.59
N THR A 228 -2.60 -11.90 -19.49
CA THR A 228 -2.62 -10.51 -19.01
C THR A 228 -1.57 -10.22 -17.95
N GLY A 229 -1.11 -11.23 -17.22
CA GLY A 229 -0.29 -11.08 -16.03
C GLY A 229 -1.08 -10.54 -14.82
N VAL A 230 -2.41 -10.50 -14.88
CA VAL A 230 -3.25 -9.87 -13.84
C VAL A 230 -4.17 -10.92 -13.21
N TRP A 231 -4.43 -10.78 -11.90
CA TRP A 231 -5.50 -11.46 -11.18
C TRP A 231 -6.25 -10.49 -10.26
N TRP A 232 -7.37 -10.94 -9.69
CA TRP A 232 -8.15 -10.11 -8.77
C TRP A 232 -7.48 -9.97 -7.41
N SER A 233 -7.16 -8.74 -7.00
CA SER A 233 -6.80 -8.40 -5.62
C SER A 233 -7.99 -7.82 -4.85
N GLU A 234 -8.06 -8.07 -3.54
CA GLU A 234 -9.02 -7.38 -2.68
C GLU A 234 -8.86 -5.86 -2.71
N LEU A 235 -7.64 -5.33 -2.97
CA LEU A 235 -7.40 -3.89 -3.09
C LEU A 235 -8.19 -3.25 -4.24
N ASN A 236 -8.57 -4.03 -5.26
CA ASN A 236 -9.39 -3.56 -6.40
C ASN A 236 -10.83 -3.20 -6.00
N ARG A 237 -11.26 -3.51 -4.77
CA ARG A 237 -12.56 -3.09 -4.24
C ARG A 237 -12.58 -1.61 -3.81
N ILE A 238 -11.41 -1.00 -3.62
CA ILE A 238 -11.28 0.39 -3.19
C ILE A 238 -11.50 1.30 -4.43
N PRO A 239 -12.53 2.16 -4.45
CA PRO A 239 -12.98 2.82 -5.69
C PRO A 239 -11.94 3.70 -6.40
N TYR A 240 -11.03 4.33 -5.65
CA TYR A 240 -10.01 5.24 -6.19
C TYR A 240 -8.66 4.55 -6.45
N GLN A 241 -8.52 3.25 -6.18
CA GLN A 241 -7.24 2.56 -6.35
C GLN A 241 -6.89 2.40 -7.83
N ILE A 242 -5.64 2.74 -8.16
CA ILE A 242 -5.05 2.59 -9.49
C ILE A 242 -3.82 1.69 -9.32
N PRO A 243 -3.96 0.35 -9.54
CA PRO A 243 -2.96 -0.63 -9.10
C PRO A 243 -1.54 -0.38 -9.59
N ASN A 244 -1.35 0.19 -10.78
CA ASN A 244 -0.04 0.51 -11.35
C ASN A 244 0.54 1.87 -10.93
N MET A 245 -0.31 2.82 -10.52
CA MET A 245 0.12 4.17 -10.11
C MET A 245 0.30 4.30 -8.60
N HIS A 246 -0.32 3.41 -7.81
CA HIS A 246 -0.35 3.46 -6.36
C HIS A 246 0.58 2.43 -5.70
N ILE A 247 1.62 2.00 -6.40
CA ILE A 247 2.67 1.12 -5.90
C ILE A 247 4.02 1.85 -5.87
N ALA A 248 4.84 1.57 -4.86
CA ALA A 248 6.19 2.09 -4.74
C ALA A 248 7.13 0.99 -4.25
N LEU A 249 8.26 0.80 -4.94
CA LEU A 249 9.28 -0.13 -4.49
C LEU A 249 9.84 0.31 -3.14
N GLY A 250 9.69 -0.54 -2.15
CA GLY A 250 10.25 -0.35 -0.83
C GLY A 250 11.75 -0.63 -0.86
N LEU A 251 12.57 0.36 -0.52
CA LEU A 251 13.96 0.14 -0.13
C LEU A 251 14.08 -0.40 1.32
N MET A 252 12.94 -0.75 1.94
CA MET A 252 12.81 -1.07 3.36
C MET A 252 13.12 -2.53 3.69
N HIS A 253 14.12 -3.14 3.04
CA HIS A 253 14.72 -4.40 3.53
C HIS A 253 15.39 -4.25 4.91
N ASN A 254 15.43 -3.05 5.46
CA ASN A 254 16.47 -2.64 6.37
C ASN A 254 15.96 -2.37 7.80
N TRP A 255 14.82 -1.70 7.99
CA TRP A 255 14.38 -1.28 9.34
C TRP A 255 13.29 -2.17 9.97
N LEU A 256 12.26 -2.56 9.21
CA LEU A 256 11.15 -3.37 9.74
C LEU A 256 11.47 -4.87 9.76
N GLU A 257 12.39 -5.32 8.90
CA GLU A 257 12.83 -6.72 8.79
C GLU A 257 14.03 -7.04 9.69
N GLY A 258 14.60 -6.05 10.39
CA GLY A 258 15.74 -6.22 11.30
C GLY A 258 17.12 -6.39 10.64
N VAL A 259 17.22 -6.37 9.30
CA VAL A 259 18.47 -6.62 8.56
C VAL A 259 19.58 -5.60 8.88
N LEU A 260 19.24 -4.34 9.21
CA LEU A 260 20.21 -3.32 9.65
C LEU A 260 20.81 -3.62 11.03
N CYS A 261 20.01 -4.16 11.96
CA CYS A 261 20.48 -4.44 13.31
C CYS A 261 21.52 -5.56 13.36
N GLU A 262 21.60 -6.42 12.34
CA GLU A 262 22.65 -7.45 12.26
C GLU A 262 23.84 -7.04 11.40
N HIS A 263 23.70 -6.07 10.48
CA HIS A 263 24.81 -5.65 9.61
C HIS A 263 25.78 -4.63 10.24
N PHE A 264 25.34 -3.83 11.21
CA PHE A 264 26.19 -2.81 11.85
C PHE A 264 26.85 -3.28 13.15
N PHE A 265 26.58 -4.51 13.59
CA PHE A 265 27.16 -5.12 14.79
C PHE A 265 28.08 -6.31 14.46
N HIS A 266 28.86 -6.18 13.38
CA HIS A 266 30.03 -7.02 13.10
C HIS A 266 31.28 -6.16 12.95
#